data_AF-A0A951KN85-F1
#
_entry.id   AF-A0A951KN85-F1
#
_cell.length_a   1.000
_cell.length_b   1.000
_cell.length_c   1.000
_cell.angle_alpha   90.00
_cell.angle_beta   90.00
_cell.angle_gamma   90.00
#
_symmetry.space_group_name_H-M   'P 1'
#
loop_
_entity.id
_entity.type
_entity.pdbx_description
1 polymer ?
#
loop_
_entity_poly.entity_id
_entity_poly.type
_entity_poly.pdbx_seq_one_letter_code
_entity_poly.pdbx_strand_id
1 'polypeptide(L)'
;MQKAPIMDRETFYANKQLKQTVWWLMDCSFPDLQWARQCIFDDGSSDVCLDEGKEIHAFAKAEDAVHFLSEDEYVEVEDLLEASSDYPDMPADTGEPPVWPSHERQSFFYYESY
;
A
#
# COMPACT_ATOMS: atom_id res chain seq x y z
N MET A 1 -5.14 19.04 7.66
CA MET A 1 -3.85 18.33 7.77
C MET A 1 -2.82 19.23 8.46
N GLN A 2 -2.45 18.92 9.72
CA GLN A 2 -1.31 19.56 10.38
C GLN A 2 -0.05 18.74 10.05
N LYS A 3 1.06 19.41 9.74
CA LYS A 3 2.36 18.74 9.59
C LYS A 3 2.87 18.36 10.98
N ALA A 4 2.91 17.06 11.26
CA ALA A 4 3.66 16.49 12.38
C ALA A 4 5.14 16.92 12.31
N PRO A 5 5.91 16.88 13.42
CA PRO A 5 7.37 16.96 13.36
C PRO A 5 7.88 16.04 12.26
N ILE A 6 8.89 16.49 11.51
CA ILE A 6 9.40 15.84 10.30
C ILE A 6 9.85 14.42 10.66
N MET A 7 8.94 13.45 10.50
CA MET A 7 9.24 12.03 10.59
C MET A 7 9.90 11.66 9.27
N ASP A 8 11.20 11.40 9.29
CA ASP A 8 11.90 10.88 8.13
C ASP A 8 11.77 9.35 8.04
N ARG A 9 12.19 8.82 6.89
CA ARG A 9 12.12 7.40 6.56
C ARG A 9 12.88 6.54 7.57
N GLU A 10 14.10 6.94 7.93
CA GLU A 10 14.96 6.17 8.83
C GLU A 10 14.35 6.08 10.23
N THR A 11 13.85 7.20 10.73
CA THR A 11 13.18 7.30 12.03
C THR A 11 11.87 6.51 12.01
N PHE A 12 11.10 6.57 10.93
CA PHE A 12 9.87 5.80 10.80
C PHE A 12 10.14 4.30 10.88
N TYR A 13 11.19 3.77 10.26
CA TYR A 13 11.47 2.32 10.31
C TYR A 13 12.28 1.87 11.53
N ALA A 14 12.80 2.80 12.32
CA ALA A 14 13.66 2.47 13.45
C ALA A 14 12.94 1.55 14.47
N ASN A 15 13.53 0.38 14.73
CA ASN A 15 13.05 -0.65 15.66
C ASN A 15 11.71 -1.30 15.32
N LYS A 16 11.20 -1.13 14.09
CA LYS A 16 9.98 -1.80 13.64
C LYS A 16 10.30 -3.14 13.00
N GLN A 17 9.41 -4.11 13.21
CA GLN A 17 9.44 -5.38 12.49
C GLN A 17 8.23 -5.48 11.57
N LEU A 18 8.46 -5.90 10.33
CA LEU A 18 7.38 -6.20 9.41
C LEU A 18 6.56 -7.37 9.96
N LYS A 19 5.27 -7.13 10.19
CA LYS A 19 4.32 -8.14 10.69
C LYS A 19 3.54 -8.79 9.55
N GLN A 20 3.11 -7.99 8.58
CA GLN A 20 2.28 -8.44 7.47
C GLN A 20 2.51 -7.58 6.23
N THR A 21 2.40 -8.19 5.06
CA THR A 21 2.34 -7.51 3.77
C THR A 21 0.98 -7.82 3.14
N VAL A 22 0.28 -6.79 2.69
CA VAL A 22 -1.00 -6.90 1.97
C VAL A 22 -0.82 -6.28 0.59
N TRP A 23 -1.36 -6.92 -0.43
CA TRP A 23 -1.31 -6.44 -1.81
C TRP A 23 -2.69 -5.97 -2.25
N TRP A 24 -2.68 -4.87 -2.99
CA TRP A 24 -3.86 -4.17 -3.43
C TRP A 24 -3.77 -3.91 -4.93
N LEU A 25 -4.92 -3.89 -5.60
CA LEU A 25 -5.05 -3.54 -7.01
C LEU A 25 -6.08 -2.43 -7.15
N MET A 26 -5.80 -1.45 -8.00
CA MET A 26 -6.77 -0.44 -8.38
C MET A 26 -7.82 -1.08 -9.31
N ASP A 27 -9.07 -1.14 -8.86
CA ASP A 27 -10.14 -1.86 -9.57
C ASP A 27 -10.58 -1.16 -10.86
N CYS A 28 -10.41 0.16 -10.94
CA CYS A 28 -10.84 0.97 -12.07
C CYS A 28 -9.82 1.02 -13.23
N SER A 29 -8.64 0.41 -13.06
CA SER A 29 -7.53 0.47 -14.04
C SER A 29 -7.40 -0.76 -14.95
N PHE A 30 -8.28 -1.77 -14.85
CA PHE A 30 -8.17 -2.96 -15.70
C PHE A 30 -8.22 -2.60 -17.22
N PRO A 31 -7.38 -3.25 -18.06
CA PRO A 31 -6.47 -4.37 -17.74
C PRO A 31 -5.08 -3.95 -17.22
N ASP A 32 -4.81 -2.65 -17.09
CA ASP A 32 -3.52 -2.14 -16.62
C ASP A 32 -3.43 -2.28 -15.09
N LEU A 33 -2.76 -3.33 -14.63
CA LEU A 33 -2.66 -3.67 -13.21
C LEU A 33 -1.81 -2.66 -12.43
N GLN A 34 -2.46 -1.74 -11.74
CA GLN A 34 -1.81 -0.83 -10.81
C GLN A 34 -1.79 -1.44 -9.40
N TRP A 35 -0.60 -1.92 -9.01
CA TRP A 35 -0.38 -2.55 -7.71
C TRP A 35 -0.03 -1.52 -6.65
N ALA A 36 -0.55 -1.76 -5.44
CA ALA A 36 -0.10 -1.13 -4.22
C ALA A 36 0.31 -2.21 -3.19
N ARG A 37 1.36 -1.92 -2.41
CA ARG A 37 1.82 -2.80 -1.32
C ARG A 37 1.66 -2.08 0.00
N GLN A 38 0.89 -2.66 0.90
CA GLN A 38 0.80 -2.20 2.28
C GLN A 38 1.68 -3.07 3.18
N CYS A 39 2.57 -2.45 3.96
CA CYS A 39 3.35 -3.14 4.99
C CYS A 39 2.84 -2.73 6.36
N ILE A 40 2.40 -3.68 7.17
CA ILE A 40 1.93 -3.47 8.55
C ILE A 40 3.04 -3.88 9.51
N PHE A 41 3.39 -3.00 10.44
CA PHE A 41 4.46 -3.21 11.41
C PHE A 41 3.93 -3.70 12.77
N ASP A 42 4.83 -4.23 13.59
CA ASP A 42 4.54 -4.77 14.92
C ASP A 42 4.01 -3.73 15.92
N ASP A 43 4.34 -2.45 15.72
CA ASP A 43 3.82 -1.32 16.50
C ASP A 43 2.43 -0.83 16.08
N GLY A 44 1.84 -1.42 15.03
CA GLY A 44 0.53 -1.04 14.49
C GLY A 44 0.56 0.09 13.44
N SER A 45 1.75 0.64 13.14
CA SER A 45 1.93 1.56 12.02
C SER A 45 1.96 0.82 10.68
N SER A 46 1.87 1.57 9.58
CA SER A 46 1.86 0.99 8.24
C SER A 46 2.58 1.89 7.24
N ASP A 47 3.11 1.31 6.18
CA ASP A 47 3.40 2.03 4.94
C ASP A 47 2.59 1.48 3.78
N VAL A 48 2.43 2.32 2.76
CA VAL A 48 1.85 1.98 1.46
C VAL A 48 2.87 2.40 0.42
N CYS A 49 3.18 1.49 -0.48
CA CYS A 49 4.09 1.74 -1.58
C CYS A 49 3.29 1.70 -2.89
N LEU A 50 3.43 2.76 -3.70
CA LEU A 50 2.69 3.01 -4.93
C LEU A 50 3.65 3.23 -6.11
N ASP A 51 3.09 3.34 -7.32
CA ASP A 51 3.79 3.72 -8.57
C ASP A 51 5.05 2.87 -8.82
N GLU A 52 4.89 1.55 -8.77
CA GLU A 52 5.98 0.58 -8.95
C GLU A 52 7.14 0.73 -7.97
N GLY A 53 6.84 1.20 -6.76
CA GLY A 53 7.84 1.41 -5.73
C GLY A 53 8.53 2.76 -5.80
N LYS A 54 7.94 3.78 -6.42
CA LYS A 54 8.50 5.16 -6.43
C LYS A 54 8.04 5.99 -5.24
N GLU A 55 6.86 5.75 -4.72
CA GLU A 55 6.29 6.54 -3.62
C GLU A 55 5.99 5.66 -2.41
N ILE A 56 6.33 6.14 -1.22
CA ILE A 56 6.02 5.51 0.06
C ILE A 56 5.24 6.52 0.90
N HIS A 57 4.04 6.11 1.31
CA HIS A 57 3.16 6.82 2.23
C HIS A 57 3.14 6.05 3.55
N ALA A 58 3.67 6.64 4.61
CA ALA A 58 3.76 6.04 5.93
C ALA A 58 2.71 6.64 6.86
N PHE A 59 2.09 5.80 7.66
CA PHE A 59 0.95 6.13 8.52
C PHE A 59 1.22 5.69 9.95
N ALA A 60 0.81 6.49 10.92
CA ALA A 60 0.88 6.11 12.34
C ALA A 60 0.00 4.90 12.69
N LYS A 61 -1.04 4.64 11.90
CA LYS A 61 -2.01 3.55 12.07
C LYS A 61 -2.24 2.82 10.75
N ALA A 62 -2.40 1.50 10.81
CA ALA A 62 -2.68 0.70 9.62
C ALA A 62 -4.07 0.99 9.01
N GLU A 63 -5.05 1.37 9.83
CA GLU A 63 -6.40 1.70 9.35
C GLU A 63 -6.40 2.96 8.46
N ASP A 64 -5.55 3.94 8.80
CA ASP A 64 -5.37 5.17 8.02
C ASP A 64 -4.80 4.86 6.61
N ALA A 65 -3.91 3.87 6.51
CA ALA A 65 -3.38 3.40 5.23
C ALA A 65 -4.46 2.71 4.37
N VAL A 66 -5.37 1.95 4.99
CA VAL A 66 -6.51 1.32 4.29
C VAL A 66 -7.48 2.40 3.79
N HIS A 67 -7.75 3.42 4.59
CA HIS A 67 -8.56 4.56 4.17
C HIS A 67 -7.95 5.28 2.97
N PHE A 68 -6.64 5.56 3.01
CA PHE A 68 -5.89 6.13 1.88
C PHE A 68 -6.04 5.30 0.59
N LEU A 69 -5.83 3.99 0.67
CA LEU A 69 -5.98 3.09 -0.48
C LEU A 69 -7.40 3.06 -1.02
N SER A 70 -8.40 2.97 -0.13
CA SER A 70 -9.81 2.88 -0.51
C SER A 70 -10.33 4.17 -1.18
N GLU A 71 -9.77 5.34 -0.85
CA GLU A 71 -10.14 6.61 -1.50
C GLU A 71 -9.71 6.67 -2.97
N ASP A 72 -8.62 5.99 -3.33
CA ASP A 72 -8.10 5.87 -4.70
C ASP A 72 -8.56 4.57 -5.39
N GLU A 73 -9.67 3.97 -4.92
CA GLU A 73 -10.29 2.78 -5.53
C GLU A 73 -9.37 1.54 -5.57
N TYR A 74 -8.42 1.43 -4.62
CA TYR A 74 -7.68 0.20 -4.40
C TYR A 74 -8.49 -0.80 -3.58
N VAL A 75 -8.49 -2.04 -4.03
CA VAL A 75 -9.13 -3.19 -3.36
C VAL A 75 -8.07 -4.25 -3.05
N GLU A 76 -8.22 -4.91 -1.91
CA GLU A 76 -7.32 -6.00 -1.52
C GLU A 76 -7.39 -7.14 -2.54
N VAL A 77 -6.23 -7.69 -2.90
CA VAL A 77 -6.14 -8.74 -3.93
C VAL A 77 -6.84 -10.01 -3.49
N GLU A 78 -6.77 -10.36 -2.20
CA GLU A 78 -7.49 -11.53 -1.68
C GLU A 78 -9.01 -11.36 -1.85
N ASP A 79 -9.56 -10.19 -1.51
CA ASP A 79 -10.98 -9.88 -1.71
C ASP A 79 -11.38 -9.91 -3.20
N LEU A 80 -10.54 -9.38 -4.09
CA LEU A 80 -10.77 -9.43 -5.53
C LEU A 80 -10.78 -10.87 -6.06
N LEU A 81 -9.84 -11.70 -5.61
CA LEU A 81 -9.76 -13.11 -6.01
C LEU A 81 -10.98 -13.90 -5.53
N GLU A 82 -11.45 -13.64 -4.31
CA GLU A 82 -12.70 -14.22 -3.79
C GLU A 82 -13.93 -13.76 -4.59
N ALA A 83 -13.96 -12.48 -5.00
CA ALA A 83 -15.05 -11.90 -5.79
C ALA A 83 -14.93 -12.15 -7.31
N SER A 84 -13.90 -12.86 -7.77
CA SER A 84 -13.57 -13.04 -9.18
C SER A 84 -14.72 -13.56 -10.05
N SER A 85 -15.66 -14.31 -9.49
CA SER A 85 -16.85 -14.79 -10.20
C SER A 85 -17.81 -13.67 -10.64
N ASP A 86 -17.75 -12.51 -9.99
CA ASP A 86 -18.65 -11.39 -10.23
C ASP A 86 -18.08 -10.36 -11.22
N TYR A 87 -16.80 -10.46 -11.58
CA TYR A 87 -16.09 -9.55 -12.48
C TYR A 87 -15.64 -10.27 -13.76
N PRO A 88 -16.46 -10.29 -14.83
CA PRO A 88 -16.16 -11.04 -16.06
C PRO A 88 -14.94 -10.49 -16.82
N ASP A 89 -14.58 -9.23 -16.58
CA ASP A 89 -13.42 -8.56 -17.17
C ASP A 89 -12.16 -8.69 -16.30
N MET A 90 -12.27 -9.26 -15.10
CA MET A 90 -11.10 -9.49 -14.26
C MET A 90 -10.28 -10.64 -14.86
N PRO A 91 -8.99 -10.45 -15.13
CA PRO A 91 -8.18 -11.54 -15.63
C PRO A 91 -8.18 -12.68 -14.61
N ALA A 92 -8.42 -13.90 -15.08
CA ALA A 92 -8.44 -15.12 -14.25
C ALA A 92 -7.11 -15.38 -13.50
N ASP A 93 -6.07 -14.64 -13.87
CA ASP A 93 -4.80 -14.54 -13.21
C ASP A 93 -4.52 -13.03 -13.04
N THR A 94 -4.69 -12.51 -11.82
CA THR A 94 -4.29 -11.14 -11.49
C THR A 94 -2.77 -10.97 -11.52
N GLY A 95 -2.00 -12.03 -11.81
CA GLY A 95 -0.54 -12.04 -11.82
C GLY A 95 0.06 -12.23 -10.43
N GLU A 96 1.36 -12.47 -10.38
CA GLU A 96 2.12 -12.41 -9.12
C GLU A 96 2.36 -10.95 -8.72
N PRO A 97 2.25 -10.61 -7.43
CA PRO A 97 2.61 -9.28 -6.97
C PRO A 97 4.06 -8.93 -7.34
N PRO A 98 4.34 -7.66 -7.72
CA PRO A 98 5.65 -7.29 -8.22
C PRO A 98 6.73 -7.34 -7.13
N VAL A 99 7.95 -7.71 -7.52
CA VAL A 99 9.12 -7.56 -6.65
C VAL A 99 9.65 -6.12 -6.80
N TRP A 100 9.28 -5.24 -5.87
CA TRP A 100 9.77 -3.86 -5.89
C TRP A 100 11.16 -3.73 -5.27
N PRO A 101 12.15 -3.20 -6.01
CA PRO A 101 13.45 -2.88 -5.44
C PRO A 101 13.30 -1.79 -4.37
N SER A 102 14.14 -1.81 -3.33
CA SER A 102 14.32 -0.62 -2.51
C SER A 102 15.06 0.42 -3.34
N HIS A 103 14.34 1.39 -3.90
CA HIS A 103 14.98 2.46 -4.66
C HIS A 103 15.52 3.54 -3.73
N GLU A 104 16.78 3.94 -3.93
CA GLU A 104 17.41 5.08 -3.24
C GLU A 104 16.69 6.42 -3.52
N ARG A 105 15.74 6.44 -4.46
CA ARG A 105 15.00 7.63 -4.91
C ARG A 105 13.51 7.61 -4.55
N GLN A 106 13.09 6.72 -3.65
CA GLN A 106 11.71 6.71 -3.18
C GLN A 106 11.36 8.01 -2.47
N SER A 107 10.29 8.66 -2.93
CA SER A 107 9.64 9.73 -2.17
C SER A 107 9.03 9.13 -0.91
N PHE A 108 9.15 9.83 0.21
CA PHE A 108 8.61 9.39 1.50
C PHE A 108 7.74 10.48 2.10
N PHE A 109 6.51 10.12 2.43
CA PHE A 109 5.51 10.99 3.04
C PHE A 109 5.03 10.34 4.34
N TYR A 110 4.91 11.12 5.41
CA TYR A 110 4.40 10.61 6.69
C TYR A 110 3.13 11.34 7.13
N TYR A 111 2.15 10.56 7.58
CA TYR A 111 0.85 11.00 8.06
C TYR A 111 0.65 10.50 9.50
N GLU A 112 0.56 11.43 10.44
CA GLU A 112 0.24 11.12 11.85
C GLU A 112 -1.25 10.77 12.02
N SER A 113 -2.10 11.37 11.19
CA SER A 113 -3.51 11.05 11.02
C SER A 113 -3.86 11.26 9.56
N TYR A 114 -4.54 10.29 8.94
CA TYR A 114 -5.11 10.42 7.60
C TYR A 114 -6.58 10.82 7.67
#